data_AF-R8AW20-F1
#
_entry.id   AF-R8AW20-F1
#
_cell.length_a   1.000
_cell.length_b   1.000
_cell.length_c   1.000
_cell.angle_alpha   90.00
_cell.angle_beta   90.00
_cell.angle_gamma   90.00
#
_symmetry.space_group_name_H-M   'P 1'
#
loop_
_entity.id
_entity.type
_entity.pdbx_description
1 polymer ?
#
loop_
_entity_poly.entity_id
_entity_poly.type
_entity_poly.pdbx_seq_one_letter_code
_entity_poly.pdbx_strand_id
1 'polypeptide(L)'
;MARKSIPVNVARQLWAGCGGYCQNPSCNRFLFATVGDDSVSLANVAHIIGHGENGPRSDHELAMLIDRDGLDNLIMLCLECHKIVDELERKYSVETIRIWKSDHERKVRQFFNIPRVTDERELLIDVSERLDENGAIFREYGPYSQRVLEGESGDALTIWRRRCLDTILPNNRRIINLIEKNKRNFPYPWDIYREMLNYKLHVDAFEDNCLLGQKVNDYKLFPVEFDHFVKTKLGVEMPPLERRGEEELEFRHHQVSTFINRFLANHDFIDQMEELNRATMSITLKDGRELRVFVTNTYYFTEYTLEKVMAVDPQVEVIICSCPAGQYSEDAKQLCIEHGIGLFMFGEFMGALRKTGEHFLNYLLRSERDYRINTFKWQLERTSLPKGLQVYLFGSYLRRKLYEDIDVVIVYSNLQAKDAVERVSEILKSDLRRQAKKIDLTICSAEEFSAMKLTNDNLTKVYAS
;
A
#
# COMPACT_ATOMS: atom_id res chain seq x y z
N MET A 1 -11.75 33.98 1.56
CA MET A 1 -10.59 34.86 1.31
C MET A 1 -9.70 34.19 0.27
N ALA A 2 -9.31 34.88 -0.79
CA ALA A 2 -8.35 34.33 -1.76
C ALA A 2 -7.00 34.15 -1.05
N ARG A 3 -6.44 32.93 -1.05
CA ARG A 3 -5.09 32.69 -0.51
C ARG A 3 -4.11 33.60 -1.26
N LYS A 4 -3.33 34.38 -0.52
CA LYS A 4 -2.23 35.18 -1.07
C LYS A 4 -1.28 34.24 -1.82
N SER A 5 -0.90 34.58 -3.05
CA SER A 5 0.01 33.73 -3.83
C SER A 5 1.41 33.76 -3.23
N ILE A 6 2.02 32.59 -3.08
CA ILE A 6 3.42 32.46 -2.65
C ILE A 6 4.34 33.10 -3.70
N PRO A 7 5.39 33.83 -3.29
CA PRO A 7 6.34 34.40 -4.25
C PRO A 7 6.93 33.34 -5.17
N VAL A 8 7.10 33.66 -6.45
CA VAL A 8 7.52 32.70 -7.49
C VAL A 8 8.84 32.01 -7.15
N ASN A 9 9.83 32.73 -6.62
CA ASN A 9 11.12 32.13 -6.26
C ASN A 9 11.03 31.23 -5.02
N VAL A 10 10.15 31.53 -4.07
CA VAL A 10 9.88 30.66 -2.92
C VAL A 10 9.24 29.37 -3.41
N ALA A 11 8.26 29.45 -4.32
CA ALA A 11 7.67 28.26 -4.93
C ALA A 11 8.72 27.41 -5.69
N ARG A 12 9.63 28.04 -6.45
CA ARG A 12 10.74 27.34 -7.13
C ARG A 12 11.67 26.65 -6.14
N GLN A 13 12.03 27.31 -5.04
CA GLN A 13 12.87 26.72 -4.00
C GLN A 13 12.19 25.53 -3.32
N LEU A 14 10.88 25.62 -3.05
CA LEU A 14 10.09 24.52 -2.52
C LEU A 14 10.07 23.32 -3.46
N TRP A 15 9.81 23.54 -4.76
CA TRP A 15 9.83 22.48 -5.77
C TRP A 15 11.21 21.84 -5.91
N ALA A 16 12.28 22.65 -5.90
CA ALA A 16 13.65 22.14 -5.94
C ALA A 16 14.00 21.34 -4.68
N GLY A 17 13.54 21.79 -3.51
CA GLY A 17 13.79 21.12 -2.22
C GLY A 17 13.01 19.82 -2.05
N CYS A 18 11.80 19.72 -2.60
CA CYS A 18 11.00 18.51 -2.54
C CYS A 18 11.29 17.51 -3.67
N GLY A 19 11.95 17.95 -4.75
CA GLY A 19 12.30 17.09 -5.89
C GLY A 19 11.09 16.51 -6.62
N GLY A 20 9.90 17.11 -6.48
CA GLY A 20 8.66 16.61 -7.06
C GLY A 20 7.92 15.55 -6.22
N TYR A 21 8.36 15.28 -5.00
CA TYR A 21 7.74 14.27 -4.11
C TYR A 21 7.22 14.88 -2.82
N CYS A 22 6.17 14.28 -2.26
CA CYS A 22 5.60 14.68 -0.98
C CYS A 22 6.63 14.56 0.15
N GLN A 23 6.83 15.64 0.93
CA GLN A 23 7.84 15.68 1.99
C GLN A 23 7.41 14.94 3.28
N ASN A 24 6.22 14.34 3.34
CA ASN A 24 5.86 13.44 4.44
C ASN A 24 6.69 12.14 4.31
N PRO A 25 7.51 11.76 5.32
CA PRO A 25 8.42 10.61 5.26
C PRO A 25 7.74 9.27 5.02
N SER A 26 6.46 9.15 5.38
CA SER A 26 5.67 7.93 5.18
C SER A 26 4.96 7.88 3.82
N CYS A 27 4.93 9.00 3.09
CA CYS A 27 4.21 9.14 1.84
C CYS A 27 5.12 9.05 0.61
N ASN A 28 6.04 10.00 0.43
CA ASN A 28 6.91 10.14 -0.75
C ASN A 28 6.18 9.97 -2.11
N ARG A 29 4.88 10.29 -2.19
CA ARG A 29 4.11 10.19 -3.44
C ARG A 29 4.62 11.24 -4.44
N PHE A 30 4.74 10.86 -5.70
CA PHE A 30 5.01 11.80 -6.79
C PHE A 30 3.87 12.83 -6.90
N LEU A 31 4.23 14.10 -7.02
CA LEU A 31 3.30 15.23 -6.91
C LEU A 31 2.70 15.64 -8.25
N PHE A 32 2.83 14.83 -9.29
CA PHE A 32 2.21 15.07 -10.58
C PHE A 32 1.46 13.83 -11.06
N ALA A 33 0.36 14.07 -11.77
CA ALA A 33 -0.31 13.06 -12.56
C ALA A 33 -0.32 13.48 -14.02
N THR A 34 -0.11 12.51 -14.91
CA THR A 34 -0.17 12.70 -16.35
C THR A 34 -1.42 12.00 -16.89
N VAL A 35 -2.22 12.71 -17.67
CA VAL A 35 -3.43 12.18 -18.32
C VAL A 35 -3.37 12.58 -19.79
N GLY A 36 -3.10 11.62 -20.67
CA GLY A 36 -2.76 11.93 -22.07
C GLY A 36 -1.48 12.78 -22.13
N ASP A 37 -1.56 13.93 -22.81
CA ASP A 37 -0.46 14.89 -22.92
C ASP A 37 -0.46 15.95 -21.81
N ASP A 38 -1.48 15.95 -20.94
CA ASP A 38 -1.62 16.94 -19.87
C ASP A 38 -0.96 16.47 -18.56
N SER A 39 -0.38 17.42 -17.82
CA SER A 39 0.20 17.19 -16.49
C SER A 39 -0.45 18.09 -15.44
N VAL A 40 -0.89 17.49 -14.34
CA VAL A 40 -1.56 18.17 -13.23
C VAL A 40 -0.75 18.05 -11.96
N SER A 41 -0.53 19.18 -11.27
CA SER A 41 0.07 19.22 -9.94
C SER A 41 -0.91 18.71 -8.90
N LEU A 42 -0.50 17.68 -8.15
CA LEU A 42 -1.20 17.11 -7.00
C LEU A 42 -0.59 17.57 -5.66
N ALA A 43 0.15 18.69 -5.68
CA ALA A 43 0.77 19.29 -4.51
C ALA A 43 -0.05 20.44 -3.93
N ASN A 44 0.03 20.60 -2.61
CA ASN A 44 -0.26 21.84 -1.91
C ASN A 44 0.97 22.27 -1.11
N VAL A 45 1.19 23.59 -1.05
CA VAL A 45 2.10 24.18 -0.08
C VAL A 45 1.35 24.34 1.25
N ALA A 46 1.82 23.64 2.28
CA ALA A 46 1.30 23.79 3.64
C ALA A 46 2.17 24.78 4.42
N HIS A 47 1.52 25.58 5.26
CA HIS A 47 2.20 26.35 6.30
C HIS A 47 2.52 25.44 7.49
N ILE A 48 3.78 25.44 7.93
CA ILE A 48 4.17 24.77 9.16
C ILE A 48 3.49 25.45 10.35
N ILE A 49 3.53 26.79 10.40
CA ILE A 49 2.80 27.61 11.37
C ILE A 49 1.77 28.44 10.62
N GLY A 50 0.48 28.14 10.83
CA GLY A 50 -0.66 28.67 10.07
C GLY A 50 -0.96 30.15 10.30
N HIS A 51 -1.69 30.76 9.36
CA HIS A 51 -2.06 32.18 9.37
C HIS A 51 -3.18 32.51 10.37
N GLY A 52 -3.07 33.66 11.04
CA GLY A 52 -4.09 34.21 11.96
C GLY A 52 -4.11 33.53 13.33
N GLU A 53 -4.86 34.11 14.28
CA GLU A 53 -4.95 33.58 15.66
C GLU A 53 -5.54 32.16 15.73
N ASN A 54 -6.39 31.79 14.77
CA ASN A 54 -7.05 30.47 14.70
C ASN A 54 -6.44 29.55 13.63
N GLY A 55 -5.27 29.88 13.07
CA GLY A 55 -4.60 29.04 12.08
C GLY A 55 -3.96 27.81 12.73
N PRO A 56 -3.72 26.71 11.98
CA PRO A 56 -3.08 25.54 12.56
C PRO A 56 -1.74 25.85 13.22
N ARG A 57 -1.56 25.49 14.50
CA ARG A 57 -0.34 25.76 15.30
C ARG A 57 0.03 27.26 15.40
N SER A 58 -0.93 28.18 15.25
CA SER A 58 -0.71 29.64 15.29
C SER A 58 -0.19 30.17 16.63
N ASP A 59 -0.42 29.41 17.69
CA ASP A 59 -0.06 29.66 19.09
C ASP A 59 1.40 29.31 19.42
N HIS A 60 2.13 28.70 18.48
CA HIS A 60 3.52 28.30 18.68
C HIS A 60 4.45 29.49 18.94
N GLU A 61 5.46 29.34 19.82
CA GLU A 61 6.37 30.44 20.20
C GLU A 61 7.09 31.12 19.01
N LEU A 62 7.40 30.35 17.97
CA LEU A 62 8.04 30.85 16.74
C LEU A 62 7.11 31.66 15.83
N ALA A 63 5.80 31.69 16.11
CA ALA A 63 4.78 32.38 15.33
C ALA A 63 5.09 33.86 15.06
N MET A 64 5.75 34.53 16.02
CA MET A 64 6.10 35.95 15.93
C MET A 64 7.46 36.19 15.26
N LEU A 65 8.31 35.18 15.17
CA LEU A 65 9.69 35.29 14.69
C LEU A 65 9.87 34.79 13.26
N ILE A 66 8.99 33.91 12.79
CA ILE A 66 9.10 33.30 11.47
C ILE A 66 8.40 34.13 10.39
N ASP A 67 9.03 34.24 9.22
CA ASP A 67 8.34 34.73 8.03
C ASP A 67 7.24 33.74 7.65
N ARG A 68 5.98 34.18 7.77
CA ARG A 68 4.81 33.32 7.55
C ARG A 68 4.74 32.78 6.13
N ASP A 69 5.13 33.57 5.15
CA ASP A 69 5.15 33.17 3.73
C ASP A 69 6.57 32.78 3.28
N GLY A 70 7.52 32.68 4.23
CA GLY A 70 8.91 32.38 3.99
C GLY A 70 9.18 30.89 3.81
N LEU A 71 10.27 30.57 3.10
CA LEU A 71 10.64 29.19 2.75
C LEU A 71 10.74 28.26 3.97
N ASP A 72 11.19 28.77 5.11
CA ASP A 72 11.37 28.01 6.35
C ASP A 72 10.04 27.62 7.01
N ASN A 73 8.95 28.35 6.73
CA ASN A 73 7.61 28.06 7.24
C ASN A 73 6.75 27.27 6.25
N LEU A 74 7.29 26.84 5.11
CA LEU A 74 6.53 26.19 4.05
C LEU A 74 7.06 24.78 3.75
N ILE A 75 6.14 23.84 3.54
CA ILE A 75 6.44 22.45 3.17
C ILE A 75 5.55 22.00 2.00
N MET A 76 6.11 21.20 1.09
CA MET A 76 5.39 20.62 -0.05
C MET A 76 4.81 19.25 0.31
N LEU A 77 3.48 19.14 0.30
CA LEU A 77 2.75 17.91 0.59
C LEU A 77 1.79 17.57 -0.55
N CYS A 78 1.45 16.29 -0.72
CA CYS A 78 0.34 15.92 -1.60
C CYS A 78 -0.99 16.42 -1.01
N LEU A 79 -2.02 16.56 -1.84
CA LEU A 79 -3.35 17.04 -1.42
C LEU A 79 -3.88 16.33 -0.15
N GLU A 80 -3.65 15.02 -0.07
CA GLU A 80 -4.07 14.16 1.03
C GLU A 80 -3.28 14.44 2.32
N CYS A 81 -1.93 14.41 2.26
CA CYS A 81 -1.09 14.67 3.44
C CYS A 81 -1.26 16.09 3.96
N HIS A 82 -1.40 17.08 3.06
CA HIS A 82 -1.70 18.46 3.45
C HIS A 82 -2.98 18.52 4.28
N LYS A 83 -4.07 17.92 3.81
CA LYS A 83 -5.35 17.92 4.52
C LYS A 83 -5.23 17.26 5.91
N ILE A 84 -4.57 16.11 6.00
CA ILE A 84 -4.37 15.37 7.26
C ILE A 84 -3.60 16.22 8.27
N VAL A 85 -2.50 16.85 7.85
CA VAL A 85 -1.64 17.66 8.72
C VAL A 85 -2.35 18.92 9.23
N ASP A 86 -3.19 19.53 8.40
CA ASP A 86 -3.99 20.70 8.77
C ASP A 86 -5.12 20.34 9.75
N GLU A 87 -5.87 19.26 9.49
CA GLU A 87 -7.01 18.85 10.35
C GLU A 87 -6.57 18.23 11.69
N LEU A 88 -5.37 17.64 11.75
CA LEU A 88 -4.86 16.95 12.94
C LEU A 88 -3.65 17.67 13.55
N GLU A 89 -3.70 19.00 13.63
CA GLU A 89 -2.59 19.85 14.12
C GLU A 89 -1.96 19.38 15.44
N ARG A 90 -2.76 18.85 16.38
CA ARG A 90 -2.29 18.34 17.68
C ARG A 90 -1.41 17.10 17.57
N LYS A 91 -1.52 16.35 16.46
CA LYS A 91 -0.69 15.16 16.18
C LYS A 91 0.58 15.49 15.42
N TYR A 92 0.65 16.65 14.77
CA TYR A 92 1.76 17.03 13.91
C TYR A 92 2.35 18.36 14.36
N SER A 93 3.29 18.32 15.31
CA SER A 93 3.91 19.52 15.87
C SER A 93 4.77 20.28 14.83
N VAL A 94 5.11 21.54 15.13
CA VAL A 94 6.00 22.37 14.31
C VAL A 94 7.35 21.68 14.10
N GLU A 95 7.93 21.13 15.16
CA GLU A 95 9.22 20.42 15.15
C GLU A 95 9.17 19.22 14.22
N THR A 96 8.11 18.43 14.32
CA THR A 96 7.92 17.22 13.52
C THR A 96 7.94 17.56 12.02
N ILE A 97 7.20 18.58 11.61
CA ILE A 97 7.11 18.97 10.19
C ILE A 97 8.40 19.64 9.71
N ARG A 98 9.10 20.40 10.56
CA ARG A 98 10.44 20.93 10.24
C ARG A 98 11.46 19.83 10.03
N ILE A 99 11.41 18.76 10.83
CA ILE A 99 12.25 17.56 10.64
C ILE A 99 11.92 16.92 9.29
N TRP A 100 10.64 16.73 8.96
CA TRP A 100 10.22 16.16 7.68
C TRP A 100 10.80 16.94 6.49
N LYS A 101 10.64 18.27 6.50
CA LYS A 101 11.20 19.17 5.47
C LYS A 101 12.72 19.02 5.37
N SER A 102 13.44 19.15 6.49
CA SER A 102 14.91 19.12 6.55
C SER A 102 15.47 17.78 6.08
N ASP A 103 14.91 16.67 6.55
CA ASP A 103 15.31 15.32 6.17
C ASP A 103 15.09 15.07 4.67
N HIS A 104 13.94 15.49 4.14
CA HIS A 104 13.63 15.34 2.72
C HIS A 104 14.56 16.15 1.84
N GLU A 105 14.76 17.43 2.15
CA GLU A 105 15.66 18.30 1.38
C GLU A 105 17.11 17.81 1.44
N ARG A 106 17.55 17.25 2.58
CA ARG A 106 18.87 16.61 2.71
C ARG A 106 18.99 15.41 1.79
N LYS A 107 17.98 14.54 1.76
CA LYS A 107 17.94 13.39 0.85
C LYS A 107 18.06 13.84 -0.60
N VAL A 108 17.24 14.80 -1.03
CA VAL A 108 17.28 15.36 -2.40
C VAL A 108 18.67 15.89 -2.74
N ARG A 109 19.30 16.68 -1.85
CA ARG A 109 20.67 17.18 -2.07
C ARG A 109 21.71 16.06 -2.18
N GLN A 110 21.60 15.01 -1.36
CA GLN A 110 22.53 13.87 -1.38
C GLN A 110 22.50 13.08 -2.69
N PHE A 111 21.37 13.04 -3.41
CA PHE A 111 21.31 12.42 -4.73
C PHE A 111 22.24 13.08 -5.75
N PHE A 112 22.44 14.40 -5.65
CA PHE A 112 23.27 15.13 -6.60
C PHE A 112 24.75 15.14 -6.21
N ASN A 113 25.07 14.98 -4.92
CA ASN A 113 26.44 14.97 -4.41
C ASN A 113 27.09 13.58 -4.54
N ILE A 114 27.48 13.23 -5.76
CA ILE A 114 28.21 11.98 -6.05
C ILE A 114 29.70 12.32 -6.20
N PRO A 115 30.58 11.73 -5.37
CA PRO A 115 32.01 12.00 -5.45
C PRO A 115 32.59 11.49 -6.76
N ARG A 116 33.60 12.20 -7.27
CA ARG A 116 34.49 11.67 -8.31
C ARG A 116 35.47 10.73 -7.64
N VAL A 117 35.43 9.46 -8.01
CA VAL A 117 36.27 8.39 -7.46
C VAL A 117 37.15 7.84 -8.56
N THR A 118 38.44 7.70 -8.26
CA THR A 118 39.45 7.13 -9.18
C THR A 118 40.08 5.84 -8.64
N ASP A 119 39.83 5.50 -7.37
CA ASP A 119 40.20 4.20 -6.79
C ASP A 119 38.99 3.27 -6.83
N GLU A 120 39.11 2.16 -7.56
CA GLU A 120 38.03 1.17 -7.69
C GLU A 120 37.69 0.52 -6.35
N ARG A 121 38.69 0.32 -5.49
CA ARG A 121 38.50 -0.31 -4.19
C ARG A 121 37.68 0.58 -3.26
N GLU A 122 37.94 1.89 -3.26
CA GLU A 122 37.15 2.87 -2.52
C GLU A 122 35.69 2.88 -2.97
N LEU A 123 35.47 2.85 -4.30
CA LEU A 123 34.13 2.77 -4.87
C LEU A 123 33.40 1.48 -4.45
N LEU A 124 34.08 0.34 -4.51
CA LEU A 124 33.52 -0.96 -4.12
C LEU A 124 33.16 -1.01 -2.64
N ILE A 125 33.93 -0.37 -1.76
CA ILE A 125 33.63 -0.26 -0.33
C ILE A 125 32.31 0.50 -0.12
N ASP A 126 32.14 1.69 -0.73
CA ASP A 126 30.90 2.47 -0.62
C ASP A 126 29.70 1.65 -1.14
N VAL A 127 29.86 0.95 -2.28
CA VAL A 127 28.81 0.03 -2.78
C VAL A 127 28.49 -1.07 -1.78
N SER A 128 29.50 -1.76 -1.24
CA SER A 128 29.32 -2.87 -0.30
C SER A 128 28.63 -2.45 0.99
N GLU A 129 29.05 -1.34 1.61
CA GLU A 129 28.45 -0.83 2.85
C GLU A 129 26.95 -0.58 2.69
N ARG A 130 26.55 -0.07 1.52
CA ARG A 130 25.15 0.25 1.21
C ARG A 130 24.33 -0.99 0.90
N LEU A 131 24.93 -1.99 0.25
CA LEU A 131 24.31 -3.30 0.07
C LEU A 131 24.13 -4.01 1.43
N ASP A 132 25.10 -3.89 2.34
CA ASP A 132 25.04 -4.46 3.67
C ASP A 132 23.97 -3.78 4.54
N GLU A 133 23.88 -2.45 4.51
CA GLU A 133 22.81 -1.70 5.18
C GLU A 133 21.42 -2.11 4.67
N ASN A 134 21.25 -2.18 3.34
CA ASN A 134 20.00 -2.63 2.73
C ASN A 134 19.66 -4.07 3.14
N GLY A 135 20.64 -4.97 3.11
CA GLY A 135 20.47 -6.37 3.51
C GLY A 135 20.10 -6.52 4.98
N ALA A 136 20.70 -5.73 5.87
CA ALA A 136 20.37 -5.72 7.29
C ALA A 136 18.93 -5.27 7.53
N ILE A 137 18.51 -4.18 6.89
CA ILE A 137 17.12 -3.68 6.96
C ILE A 137 16.14 -4.71 6.41
N PHE A 138 16.43 -5.33 5.27
CA PHE A 138 15.59 -6.35 4.66
C PHE A 138 15.41 -7.57 5.57
N ARG A 139 16.48 -8.04 6.23
CA ARG A 139 16.39 -9.16 7.18
C ARG A 139 15.57 -8.80 8.42
N GLU A 140 15.77 -7.60 8.97
CA GLU A 140 15.15 -7.16 10.22
C GLU A 140 13.67 -6.77 10.06
N TYR A 141 13.33 -6.12 8.95
CA TYR A 141 12.00 -5.52 8.74
C TYR A 141 11.28 -5.99 7.48
N GLY A 142 11.94 -6.78 6.62
CA GLY A 142 11.35 -7.21 5.36
C GLY A 142 10.07 -8.05 5.55
N PRO A 143 9.36 -8.35 4.45
CA PRO A 143 8.03 -8.99 4.48
C PRO A 143 7.98 -10.35 5.17
N TYR A 144 9.12 -11.04 5.31
CA TYR A 144 9.24 -12.32 5.99
C TYR A 144 10.20 -12.26 7.20
N SER A 145 10.47 -11.06 7.71
CA SER A 145 11.25 -10.89 8.94
C SER A 145 10.54 -11.53 10.13
N GLN A 146 11.32 -11.99 11.12
CA GLN A 146 10.78 -12.62 12.32
C GLN A 146 9.71 -11.74 12.99
N ARG A 147 9.91 -10.41 13.01
CA ARG A 147 8.93 -9.44 13.52
C ARG A 147 7.58 -9.50 12.81
N VAL A 148 7.58 -9.56 11.47
CA VAL A 148 6.34 -9.68 10.67
C VAL A 148 5.68 -11.05 10.90
N LEU A 149 6.49 -12.11 10.98
CA LEU A 149 5.99 -13.47 11.23
C LEU A 149 5.45 -13.65 12.66
N GLU A 150 6.00 -12.92 13.63
CA GLU A 150 5.63 -13.03 15.05
C GLU A 150 4.34 -12.34 15.45
N GLY A 151 3.73 -11.58 14.52
CA GLY A 151 2.46 -10.91 14.77
C GLY A 151 2.58 -9.69 15.67
N GLU A 152 3.81 -9.19 15.92
CA GLU A 152 4.05 -7.90 16.56
C GLU A 152 3.75 -6.74 15.58
N SER A 153 2.44 -6.50 15.44
CA SER A 153 1.74 -5.29 14.98
C SER A 153 1.85 -4.86 13.51
N GLY A 154 0.79 -4.17 13.05
CA GLY A 154 0.77 -3.44 11.77
C GLY A 154 1.85 -2.35 11.66
N ASP A 155 2.61 -2.10 12.73
CA ASP A 155 3.77 -1.22 12.70
C ASP A 155 4.92 -1.86 11.95
N ALA A 156 5.09 -3.20 11.94
CA ALA A 156 6.21 -3.84 11.25
C ALA A 156 6.19 -3.57 9.73
N LEU A 157 5.03 -3.73 9.08
CA LEU A 157 4.86 -3.40 7.66
C LEU A 157 4.94 -1.89 7.40
N THR A 158 4.50 -1.08 8.35
CA THR A 158 4.63 0.40 8.28
C THR A 158 6.10 0.83 8.37
N ILE A 159 6.87 0.21 9.26
CA ILE A 159 8.32 0.40 9.42
C ILE A 159 9.03 -0.10 8.17
N TRP A 160 8.70 -1.29 7.66
CA TRP A 160 9.23 -1.80 6.39
C TRP A 160 9.06 -0.78 5.27
N ARG A 161 7.83 -0.32 5.05
CA ARG A 161 7.54 0.70 4.03
C ARG A 161 8.34 1.97 4.27
N ARG A 162 8.44 2.43 5.51
CA ARG A 162 9.26 3.60 5.86
C ARG A 162 10.73 3.38 5.52
N ARG A 163 11.31 2.23 5.86
CA ARG A 163 12.70 1.86 5.57
C ARG A 163 13.00 1.71 4.08
N CYS A 164 12.04 1.21 3.30
CA CYS A 164 12.15 1.24 1.84
C CYS A 164 12.34 2.67 1.34
N LEU A 165 11.48 3.59 1.78
CA LEU A 165 11.44 4.96 1.30
C LEU A 165 12.59 5.83 1.85
N ASP A 166 13.01 5.63 3.09
CA ASP A 166 14.00 6.49 3.75
C ASP A 166 15.45 6.01 3.65
N THR A 167 15.69 4.71 3.40
CA THR A 167 17.04 4.14 3.29
C THR A 167 17.24 3.33 2.01
N ILE A 168 16.45 2.28 1.75
CA ILE A 168 16.75 1.33 0.66
C ILE A 168 16.72 1.99 -0.72
N LEU A 169 15.67 2.75 -1.05
CA LEU A 169 15.57 3.43 -2.34
C LEU A 169 16.70 4.47 -2.54
N PRO A 170 16.98 5.37 -1.59
CA PRO A 170 18.18 6.22 -1.64
C PRO A 170 19.48 5.42 -1.80
N ASN A 171 19.59 4.27 -1.13
CA ASN A 171 20.76 3.42 -1.19
C ASN A 171 20.98 2.84 -2.59
N ASN A 172 19.92 2.26 -3.14
CA ASN A 172 19.88 1.70 -4.47
C ASN A 172 20.27 2.72 -5.54
N ARG A 173 19.65 3.90 -5.52
CA ARG A 173 19.91 4.95 -6.50
C ARG A 173 21.32 5.52 -6.41
N ARG A 174 21.89 5.71 -5.21
CA ARG A 174 23.27 6.19 -5.13
C ARG A 174 24.32 5.12 -5.45
N ILE A 175 24.05 3.82 -5.28
CA ILE A 175 24.90 2.76 -5.87
C ILE A 175 24.98 2.93 -7.39
N ILE A 176 23.82 3.02 -8.06
CA ILE A 176 23.75 3.23 -9.52
C ILE A 176 24.47 4.51 -9.92
N ASN A 177 24.19 5.63 -9.24
CA ASN A 177 24.79 6.92 -9.59
C ASN A 177 26.30 6.95 -9.36
N LEU A 178 26.82 6.28 -8.32
CA LEU A 178 28.24 6.20 -8.04
C LEU A 178 28.98 5.50 -9.17
N ILE A 179 28.45 4.37 -9.65
CA ILE A 179 29.02 3.61 -10.77
C ILE A 179 28.85 4.38 -12.09
N GLU A 180 27.64 4.84 -12.42
CA GLU A 180 27.36 5.52 -13.70
C GLU A 180 28.18 6.81 -13.89
N LYS A 181 28.34 7.63 -12.84
CA LYS A 181 29.10 8.88 -12.93
C LYS A 181 30.60 8.66 -12.96
N ASN A 182 31.10 7.55 -12.40
CA ASN A 182 32.53 7.25 -12.35
C ASN A 182 33.02 6.25 -13.39
N LYS A 183 32.13 5.64 -14.20
CA LYS A 183 32.51 4.62 -15.19
C LYS A 183 33.56 5.04 -16.22
N ARG A 184 33.71 6.35 -16.46
CA ARG A 184 34.74 6.90 -17.36
C ARG A 184 36.11 7.11 -16.69
N ASN A 185 36.20 6.97 -15.36
CA ASN A 185 37.46 7.01 -14.63
C ASN A 185 38.19 5.66 -14.64
N PHE A 186 37.53 4.58 -15.08
CA PHE A 186 38.06 3.22 -15.07
C PHE A 186 38.22 2.67 -16.50
N PRO A 187 39.11 1.69 -16.72
CA PRO A 187 39.31 1.07 -18.04
C PRO A 187 38.04 0.40 -18.57
N TYR A 188 37.86 0.44 -19.89
CA TYR A 188 36.81 -0.31 -20.58
C TYR A 188 37.35 -1.64 -21.10
N PRO A 189 36.62 -2.77 -20.94
CA PRO A 189 35.36 -2.91 -20.22
C PRO A 189 35.57 -2.85 -18.70
N TRP A 190 34.63 -2.20 -18.01
CA TRP A 190 34.63 -2.12 -16.55
C TRP A 190 33.66 -3.16 -15.98
N ASP A 191 34.18 -4.20 -15.33
CA ASP A 191 33.40 -5.38 -14.92
C ASP A 191 32.21 -5.03 -14.01
N ILE A 192 32.43 -4.20 -12.98
CA ILE A 192 31.36 -3.82 -12.05
C ILE A 192 30.18 -3.14 -12.74
N TYR A 193 30.43 -2.36 -13.81
CA TYR A 193 29.35 -1.73 -14.57
C TYR A 193 28.47 -2.78 -15.27
N ARG A 194 29.07 -3.84 -15.79
CA ARG A 194 28.35 -4.94 -16.44
C ARG A 194 27.52 -5.73 -15.41
N GLU A 195 28.11 -6.06 -14.28
CA GLU A 195 27.42 -6.77 -13.19
C GLU A 195 26.27 -5.94 -12.59
N MET A 196 26.42 -4.61 -12.54
CA MET A 196 25.38 -3.71 -12.05
C MET A 196 24.14 -3.65 -12.98
N LEU A 197 24.18 -4.10 -14.24
CA LEU A 197 23.04 -3.95 -15.15
C LEU A 197 21.78 -4.69 -14.65
N ASN A 198 21.93 -5.92 -14.15
CA ASN A 198 20.83 -6.66 -13.55
C ASN A 198 20.36 -6.01 -12.25
N TYR A 199 21.30 -5.45 -11.46
CA TYR A 199 20.97 -4.70 -10.26
C TYR A 199 20.14 -3.46 -10.58
N LYS A 200 20.45 -2.74 -11.66
CA LYS A 200 19.69 -1.57 -12.11
C LYS A 200 18.25 -1.94 -12.46
N LEU A 201 18.03 -3.05 -13.18
CA LEU A 201 16.69 -3.56 -13.48
C LEU A 201 15.90 -3.91 -12.21
N HIS A 202 16.57 -4.55 -11.23
CA HIS A 202 15.97 -4.80 -9.93
C HIS A 202 15.57 -3.52 -9.20
N VAL A 203 16.45 -2.51 -9.18
CA VAL A 203 16.19 -1.23 -8.51
C VAL A 203 14.99 -0.52 -9.12
N ASP A 204 14.90 -0.46 -10.44
CA ASP A 204 13.76 0.17 -11.12
C ASP A 204 12.45 -0.56 -10.78
N ALA A 205 12.44 -1.90 -10.84
CA ALA A 205 11.26 -2.69 -10.45
C ALA A 205 10.89 -2.50 -8.96
N PHE A 206 11.87 -2.48 -8.06
CA PHE A 206 11.67 -2.28 -6.63
C PHE A 206 11.13 -0.88 -6.31
N GLU A 207 11.62 0.15 -7.00
CA GLU A 207 11.16 1.53 -6.87
C GLU A 207 9.72 1.70 -7.34
N ASP A 208 9.38 1.14 -8.50
CA ASP A 208 8.00 1.13 -9.00
C ASP A 208 7.06 0.48 -8.00
N ASN A 209 7.44 -0.65 -7.40
CA ASN A 209 6.63 -1.33 -6.39
C ASN A 209 6.46 -0.51 -5.09
N CYS A 210 7.46 0.29 -4.71
CA CYS A 210 7.40 1.10 -3.51
C CYS A 210 6.62 2.41 -3.71
N LEU A 211 6.74 3.02 -4.89
CA LEU A 211 6.25 4.38 -5.17
C LEU A 211 4.93 4.39 -5.96
N LEU A 212 4.72 3.42 -6.84
CA LEU A 212 3.53 3.36 -7.68
C LEU A 212 2.45 2.50 -7.02
N GLY A 213 1.20 2.95 -7.14
CA GLY A 213 0.03 2.15 -6.77
C GLY A 213 -0.28 1.02 -7.77
N GLN A 214 0.45 0.95 -8.88
CA GLN A 214 0.33 -0.06 -9.92
C GLN A 214 1.48 -1.05 -9.77
N LYS A 215 1.18 -2.26 -9.30
CA LYS A 215 2.18 -3.31 -9.14
C LYS A 215 2.32 -4.07 -10.46
N VAL A 216 3.56 -4.30 -10.90
CA VAL A 216 3.89 -5.00 -12.16
C VAL A 216 4.26 -6.46 -11.87
N ASN A 217 3.87 -7.38 -12.76
CA ASN A 217 4.07 -8.83 -12.57
C ASN A 217 5.52 -9.29 -12.82
N ASP A 218 6.25 -8.71 -13.80
CA ASP A 218 7.68 -9.03 -14.03
C ASP A 218 8.60 -8.29 -13.03
N TYR A 219 8.46 -8.67 -11.76
CA TYR A 219 9.21 -8.08 -10.66
C TYR A 219 10.61 -8.70 -10.57
N LYS A 220 11.64 -7.96 -11.01
CA LYS A 220 13.03 -8.40 -10.89
C LYS A 220 13.47 -8.37 -9.43
N LEU A 221 13.86 -9.54 -8.92
CA LEU A 221 14.36 -9.74 -7.58
C LEU A 221 15.81 -9.26 -7.46
N PHE A 222 16.29 -9.10 -6.23
CA PHE A 222 17.66 -8.67 -5.95
C PHE A 222 18.66 -9.66 -6.57
N PRO A 223 19.57 -9.21 -7.45
CA PRO A 223 20.56 -10.09 -8.07
C PRO A 223 21.71 -10.33 -7.09
N VAL A 224 21.69 -11.49 -6.45
CA VAL A 224 22.71 -11.91 -5.47
C VAL A 224 24.11 -11.98 -6.08
N GLU A 225 24.20 -12.16 -7.39
CA GLU A 225 25.44 -12.17 -8.17
C GLU A 225 26.17 -10.84 -8.07
N PHE A 226 25.43 -9.72 -8.01
CA PHE A 226 26.03 -8.39 -7.90
C PHE A 226 26.70 -8.18 -6.54
N ASP A 227 26.03 -8.54 -5.43
CA ASP A 227 26.61 -8.49 -4.07
C ASP A 227 27.81 -9.43 -3.95
N HIS A 228 27.66 -10.66 -4.47
CA HIS A 228 28.74 -11.64 -4.49
C HIS A 228 29.96 -11.12 -5.24
N PHE A 229 29.78 -10.53 -6.42
CA PHE A 229 30.86 -9.94 -7.21
C PHE A 229 31.59 -8.83 -6.45
N VAL A 230 30.84 -7.87 -5.89
CA VAL A 230 31.41 -6.73 -5.13
C VAL A 230 32.25 -7.23 -3.95
N LYS A 231 31.68 -8.13 -3.13
CA LYS A 231 32.35 -8.69 -1.94
C LYS A 231 33.58 -9.51 -2.29
N THR A 232 33.50 -10.34 -3.34
CA THR A 232 34.64 -11.12 -3.82
C THR A 232 35.78 -10.22 -4.30
N LYS A 233 35.48 -9.15 -5.03
CA LYS A 233 36.49 -8.16 -5.47
C LYS A 233 37.16 -7.44 -4.31
N LEU A 234 36.46 -7.27 -3.18
CA LEU A 234 37.01 -6.70 -1.94
C LEU A 234 37.79 -7.72 -1.10
N GLY A 235 37.81 -9.00 -1.48
CA GLY A 235 38.46 -10.08 -0.71
C GLY A 235 37.63 -10.58 0.47
N VAL A 236 36.32 -10.31 0.49
CA VAL A 236 35.39 -10.86 1.48
C VAL A 236 35.00 -12.28 1.07
N GLU A 237 35.14 -13.23 1.99
CA GLU A 237 34.79 -14.63 1.75
C GLU A 237 33.26 -14.79 1.60
N MET A 238 32.84 -15.42 0.50
CA MET A 238 31.44 -15.59 0.14
C MET A 238 31.16 -17.05 -0.26
N PRO A 239 30.01 -17.62 0.15
CA PRO A 239 29.60 -18.94 -0.33
C PRO A 239 29.37 -18.96 -1.85
N PRO A 240 29.59 -20.11 -2.53
CA PRO A 240 29.31 -20.25 -3.96
C PRO A 240 27.86 -19.92 -4.33
N LEU A 241 27.66 -19.32 -5.51
CA LEU A 241 26.32 -18.92 -6.00
C LEU A 241 25.35 -20.09 -6.16
N GLU A 242 25.80 -21.26 -6.62
CA GLU A 242 24.94 -22.45 -6.75
C GLU A 242 24.38 -22.90 -5.39
N ARG A 243 25.23 -22.94 -4.35
CA ARG A 243 24.79 -23.20 -2.98
C ARG A 243 23.80 -22.14 -2.50
N ARG A 244 24.07 -20.86 -2.76
CA ARG A 244 23.17 -19.77 -2.36
C ARG A 244 21.82 -19.81 -3.06
N GLY A 245 21.76 -20.22 -4.33
CA GLY A 245 20.50 -20.37 -5.05
C GLY A 245 19.61 -21.46 -4.46
N GLU A 246 20.19 -22.61 -4.12
CA GLU A 246 19.49 -23.70 -3.42
C GLU A 246 19.09 -23.28 -2.00
N GLU A 247 20.01 -22.69 -1.24
CA GLU A 247 19.75 -22.15 0.10
C GLU A 247 18.66 -21.07 0.08
N GLU A 248 18.60 -20.21 -0.95
CA GLU A 248 17.57 -19.17 -1.06
C GLU A 248 16.21 -19.77 -1.42
N LEU A 249 16.16 -20.77 -2.30
CA LEU A 249 14.94 -21.51 -2.61
C LEU A 249 14.43 -22.27 -1.39
N GLU A 250 15.32 -22.95 -0.67
CA GLU A 250 15.02 -23.63 0.60
C GLU A 250 14.61 -22.64 1.69
N PHE A 251 15.29 -21.51 1.80
CA PHE A 251 14.97 -20.45 2.74
C PHE A 251 13.58 -19.88 2.46
N ARG A 252 13.24 -19.60 1.20
CA ARG A 252 11.90 -19.12 0.82
C ARG A 252 10.83 -20.17 1.07
N HIS A 253 11.08 -21.43 0.71
CA HIS A 253 10.16 -22.54 1.01
C HIS A 253 9.97 -22.69 2.52
N HIS A 254 11.05 -22.61 3.30
CA HIS A 254 11.01 -22.71 4.76
C HIS A 254 10.29 -21.51 5.38
N GLN A 255 10.47 -20.29 4.87
CA GLN A 255 9.73 -19.11 5.33
C GLN A 255 8.23 -19.25 5.06
N VAL A 256 7.87 -19.67 3.84
CA VAL A 256 6.46 -19.91 3.46
C VAL A 256 5.86 -21.04 4.30
N SER A 257 6.57 -22.16 4.45
CA SER A 257 6.12 -23.32 5.24
C SER A 257 6.01 -22.99 6.73
N THR A 258 6.96 -22.25 7.30
CA THR A 258 6.92 -21.80 8.70
C THR A 258 5.73 -20.87 8.92
N PHE A 259 5.49 -19.94 7.98
CA PHE A 259 4.35 -19.03 8.05
C PHE A 259 3.03 -19.80 7.97
N ILE A 260 2.89 -20.70 6.99
CA ILE A 260 1.70 -21.54 6.84
C ILE A 260 1.47 -22.40 8.08
N ASN A 261 2.48 -23.14 8.54
CA ASN A 261 2.35 -24.02 9.70
C ASN A 261 1.99 -23.23 10.96
N ARG A 262 2.60 -22.05 11.17
CA ARG A 262 2.30 -21.21 12.33
C ARG A 262 0.83 -20.81 12.39
N PHE A 263 0.25 -20.41 11.26
CA PHE A 263 -1.07 -19.79 11.25
C PHE A 263 -2.20 -20.75 10.84
N LEU A 264 -1.99 -21.62 9.85
CA LEU A 264 -2.99 -22.61 9.42
C LEU A 264 -3.08 -23.79 10.39
N ALA A 265 -1.96 -24.34 10.89
CA ALA A 265 -2.02 -25.54 11.73
C ALA A 265 -2.75 -25.31 13.07
N ASN A 266 -2.84 -24.06 13.52
CA ASN A 266 -3.56 -23.67 14.73
C ASN A 266 -5.01 -23.24 14.45
N HIS A 267 -5.47 -23.26 13.19
CA HIS A 267 -6.84 -22.89 12.86
C HIS A 267 -7.81 -23.98 13.30
N ASP A 268 -8.76 -23.61 14.15
CA ASP A 268 -9.68 -24.54 14.81
C ASP A 268 -10.67 -25.23 13.87
N PHE A 269 -10.79 -24.80 12.61
CA PHE A 269 -11.62 -25.42 11.58
C PHE A 269 -10.86 -26.35 10.63
N ILE A 270 -9.52 -26.36 10.70
CA ILE A 270 -8.69 -27.29 9.93
C ILE A 270 -8.56 -28.58 10.74
N ASP A 271 -8.73 -29.72 10.07
CA ASP A 271 -8.59 -31.05 10.65
C ASP A 271 -7.22 -31.65 10.36
N GLN A 272 -6.81 -31.62 9.08
CA GLN A 272 -5.52 -32.13 8.63
C GLN A 272 -4.95 -31.26 7.50
N MET A 273 -3.62 -31.21 7.42
CA MET A 273 -2.88 -30.61 6.30
C MET A 273 -1.81 -31.58 5.81
N GLU A 274 -1.65 -31.68 4.49
CA GLU A 274 -0.64 -32.51 3.84
C GLU A 274 0.07 -31.73 2.73
N GLU A 275 1.40 -31.67 2.77
CA GLU A 275 2.20 -31.06 1.70
C GLU A 275 2.23 -32.00 0.49
N LEU A 276 1.70 -31.55 -0.64
CA LEU A 276 1.72 -32.33 -1.89
C LEU A 276 3.00 -32.05 -2.67
N ASN A 277 3.45 -30.80 -2.67
CA ASN A 277 4.73 -30.37 -3.22
C ASN A 277 5.11 -28.99 -2.63
N ARG A 278 6.25 -28.43 -3.05
CA ARG A 278 6.80 -27.16 -2.53
C ARG A 278 5.84 -25.96 -2.55
N ALA A 279 4.82 -25.96 -3.40
CA ALA A 279 3.85 -24.87 -3.53
C ALA A 279 2.40 -25.30 -3.32
N THR A 280 2.09 -26.60 -3.23
CA THR A 280 0.71 -27.10 -3.12
C THR A 280 0.55 -27.98 -1.89
N MET A 281 -0.58 -27.83 -1.20
CA MET A 281 -0.99 -28.68 -0.09
C MET A 281 -2.46 -29.07 -0.18
N SER A 282 -2.80 -30.20 0.42
CA SER A 282 -4.17 -30.58 0.70
C SER A 282 -4.53 -30.12 2.12
N ILE A 283 -5.70 -29.49 2.28
CA ILE A 283 -6.25 -29.10 3.56
C ILE A 283 -7.62 -29.78 3.73
N THR A 284 -7.72 -30.66 4.73
CA THR A 284 -9.00 -31.25 5.14
C THR A 284 -9.61 -30.40 6.24
N LEU A 285 -10.87 -30.01 6.06
CA LEU A 285 -11.65 -29.22 7.01
C LEU A 285 -12.54 -30.12 7.87
N LYS A 286 -12.92 -29.64 9.04
CA LYS A 286 -13.78 -30.37 9.98
C LYS A 286 -15.20 -30.67 9.46
N ASP A 287 -15.63 -30.00 8.39
CA ASP A 287 -16.90 -30.29 7.71
C ASP A 287 -16.75 -31.32 6.58
N GLY A 288 -15.58 -31.94 6.44
CA GLY A 288 -15.28 -32.99 5.47
C GLY A 288 -14.89 -32.49 4.09
N ARG A 289 -14.84 -31.17 3.85
CA ARG A 289 -14.29 -30.63 2.60
C ARG A 289 -12.79 -30.82 2.57
N GLU A 290 -12.28 -31.18 1.40
CA GLU A 290 -10.86 -31.20 1.09
C GLU A 290 -10.59 -30.06 0.11
N LEU A 291 -9.53 -29.29 0.37
CA LEU A 291 -9.15 -28.15 -0.46
C LEU A 291 -7.73 -28.34 -0.99
N ARG A 292 -7.58 -28.29 -2.31
CA ARG A 292 -6.28 -28.23 -2.96
C ARG A 292 -5.77 -26.79 -3.04
N VAL A 293 -4.82 -26.46 -2.18
CA VAL A 293 -4.34 -25.10 -1.94
C VAL A 293 -2.96 -24.89 -2.55
N PHE A 294 -2.85 -23.96 -3.49
CA PHE A 294 -1.59 -23.44 -4.01
C PHE A 294 -1.17 -22.19 -3.22
N VAL A 295 0.08 -22.13 -2.78
CA VAL A 295 0.62 -21.02 -2.03
C VAL A 295 1.71 -20.33 -2.84
N THR A 296 1.51 -19.03 -3.08
CA THR A 296 2.42 -18.20 -3.88
C THR A 296 3.02 -17.09 -3.04
N ASN A 297 4.33 -16.88 -3.21
CA ASN A 297 5.08 -15.80 -2.59
C ASN A 297 5.14 -14.53 -3.45
N THR A 298 4.29 -14.42 -4.49
CA THR A 298 4.26 -13.22 -5.35
C THR A 298 3.87 -11.97 -4.57
N TYR A 299 4.50 -10.84 -4.91
CA TYR A 299 4.15 -9.52 -4.40
C TYR A 299 2.88 -8.96 -5.04
N TYR A 300 2.56 -9.42 -6.25
CA TYR A 300 1.35 -9.04 -6.95
C TYR A 300 0.84 -10.16 -7.84
N PHE A 301 -0.36 -10.63 -7.55
CA PHE A 301 -1.00 -11.69 -8.31
C PHE A 301 -1.97 -11.09 -9.34
N THR A 302 -1.82 -11.49 -10.60
CA THR A 302 -2.64 -11.02 -11.74
C THR A 302 -3.18 -12.20 -12.55
N GLU A 303 -3.99 -11.96 -13.59
CA GLU A 303 -4.53 -13.03 -14.46
C GLU A 303 -3.43 -13.89 -15.07
N TYR A 304 -2.33 -13.27 -15.52
CA TYR A 304 -1.15 -13.99 -16.02
C TYR A 304 -0.52 -14.93 -14.97
N THR A 305 -0.60 -14.57 -13.68
CA THR A 305 -0.11 -15.45 -12.60
C THR A 305 -1.04 -16.64 -12.44
N LEU A 306 -2.35 -16.41 -12.49
CA LEU A 306 -3.36 -17.46 -12.48
C LEU A 306 -3.14 -18.46 -13.63
N GLU A 307 -2.92 -17.98 -14.86
CA GLU A 307 -2.64 -18.83 -16.02
C GLU A 307 -1.46 -19.77 -15.76
N LYS A 308 -0.37 -19.26 -15.17
CA LYS A 308 0.79 -20.09 -14.80
C LYS A 308 0.47 -21.11 -13.72
N VAL A 309 -0.30 -20.73 -12.69
CA VAL A 309 -0.70 -21.65 -11.63
C VAL A 309 -1.56 -22.77 -12.21
N MET A 310 -2.57 -22.42 -13.02
CA MET A 310 -3.46 -23.41 -13.65
C MET A 310 -2.74 -24.30 -14.65
N ALA A 311 -1.69 -23.82 -15.33
CA ALA A 311 -0.86 -24.63 -16.20
C ALA A 311 -0.05 -25.69 -15.43
N VAL A 312 0.33 -25.40 -14.19
CA VAL A 312 1.08 -26.31 -13.31
C VAL A 312 0.12 -27.25 -12.57
N ASP A 313 -0.98 -26.73 -12.05
CA ASP A 313 -1.96 -27.47 -11.27
C ASP A 313 -3.40 -27.09 -11.69
N PRO A 314 -3.96 -27.77 -12.70
CA PRO A 314 -5.32 -27.50 -13.18
C PRO A 314 -6.42 -27.81 -12.15
N GLN A 315 -6.10 -28.53 -11.08
CA GLN A 315 -7.04 -28.94 -10.03
C GLN A 315 -7.00 -28.01 -8.81
N VAL A 316 -6.25 -26.91 -8.87
CA VAL A 316 -6.18 -25.94 -7.77
C VAL A 316 -7.57 -25.39 -7.45
N GLU A 317 -7.94 -25.43 -6.17
CA GLU A 317 -9.23 -24.90 -5.69
C GLU A 317 -9.04 -23.58 -4.94
N VAL A 318 -7.84 -23.36 -4.39
CA VAL A 318 -7.51 -22.19 -3.60
C VAL A 318 -6.10 -21.71 -3.93
N ILE A 319 -5.95 -20.39 -4.05
CA ILE A 319 -4.66 -19.74 -4.19
C ILE A 319 -4.47 -18.76 -3.03
N ILE A 320 -3.40 -18.94 -2.26
CA ILE A 320 -3.03 -18.05 -1.16
C ILE A 320 -1.81 -17.23 -1.54
N CYS A 321 -1.97 -15.91 -1.55
CA CYS A 321 -0.85 -14.96 -1.60
C CYS A 321 -0.22 -14.88 -0.20
N SER A 322 0.89 -15.58 0.00
CA SER A 322 1.55 -15.70 1.32
C SER A 322 2.39 -14.50 1.69
N CYS A 323 2.78 -13.65 0.72
CA CYS A 323 3.56 -12.45 1.00
C CYS A 323 2.72 -11.45 1.82
N PRO A 324 3.11 -11.09 3.06
CA PRO A 324 2.35 -10.14 3.88
C PRO A 324 2.27 -8.72 3.29
N ALA A 325 3.23 -8.35 2.44
CA ALA A 325 3.23 -7.12 1.66
C ALA A 325 2.61 -7.28 0.25
N GLY A 326 2.13 -8.49 -0.05
CA GLY A 326 1.53 -8.87 -1.33
C GLY A 326 0.12 -8.30 -1.51
N GLN A 327 -0.35 -8.29 -2.75
CA GLN A 327 -1.72 -7.97 -3.14
C GLN A 327 -2.10 -8.78 -4.38
N TYR A 328 -3.36 -8.75 -4.79
CA TYR A 328 -3.82 -9.28 -6.08
C TYR A 328 -4.68 -8.25 -6.80
N SER A 329 -4.76 -8.32 -8.13
CA SER A 329 -5.65 -7.46 -8.92
C SER A 329 -7.11 -7.86 -8.74
N GLU A 330 -8.03 -6.88 -8.87
CA GLU A 330 -9.46 -7.16 -8.86
C GLU A 330 -9.85 -8.08 -10.03
N ASP A 331 -9.25 -7.90 -11.20
CA ASP A 331 -9.47 -8.74 -12.38
C ASP A 331 -9.05 -10.19 -12.15
N ALA A 332 -7.91 -10.43 -11.48
CA ALA A 332 -7.49 -11.78 -11.12
C ALA A 332 -8.44 -12.43 -10.11
N LYS A 333 -8.93 -11.66 -9.13
CA LYS A 333 -9.93 -12.14 -8.18
C LYS A 333 -11.24 -12.50 -8.87
N GLN A 334 -11.69 -11.66 -9.81
CA GLN A 334 -12.89 -11.90 -10.61
C GLN A 334 -12.74 -13.17 -11.45
N LEU A 335 -11.63 -13.31 -12.17
CA LEU A 335 -11.35 -14.48 -13.00
C LEU A 335 -11.26 -15.77 -12.16
N CYS A 336 -10.64 -15.72 -10.97
CA CYS A 336 -10.62 -16.85 -10.04
C CYS A 336 -12.04 -17.25 -9.62
N ILE A 337 -12.92 -16.28 -9.29
CA ILE A 337 -14.31 -16.54 -8.92
C ILE A 337 -15.05 -17.24 -10.08
N GLU A 338 -14.83 -16.81 -11.33
CA GLU A 338 -15.43 -17.40 -12.54
C GLU A 338 -14.98 -18.85 -12.75
N HIS A 339 -13.75 -19.18 -12.40
CA HIS A 339 -13.21 -20.54 -12.41
C HIS A 339 -13.57 -21.37 -11.16
N GLY A 340 -14.27 -20.80 -10.18
CA GLY A 340 -14.56 -21.47 -8.91
C GLY A 340 -13.35 -21.62 -7.98
N ILE A 341 -12.31 -20.82 -8.19
CA ILE A 341 -11.06 -20.83 -7.44
C ILE A 341 -11.08 -19.72 -6.38
N GLY A 342 -10.75 -20.05 -5.15
CA GLY A 342 -10.63 -19.07 -4.07
C GLY A 342 -9.26 -18.38 -4.07
N LEU A 343 -9.18 -17.12 -4.52
CA LEU A 343 -7.96 -16.30 -4.42
C LEU A 343 -7.97 -15.43 -3.16
N PHE A 344 -6.97 -15.56 -2.28
CA PHE A 344 -6.98 -14.88 -0.99
C PHE A 344 -5.60 -14.34 -0.59
N MET A 345 -5.60 -13.20 0.10
CA MET A 345 -4.54 -12.88 1.05
C MET A 345 -4.70 -13.80 2.26
N PHE A 346 -3.60 -14.07 2.96
CA PHE A 346 -3.59 -15.03 4.05
C PHE A 346 -4.71 -14.83 5.09
N GLY A 347 -4.91 -13.59 5.59
CA GLY A 347 -5.96 -13.30 6.56
C GLY A 347 -7.39 -13.46 6.02
N GLU A 348 -7.59 -13.29 4.71
CA GLU A 348 -8.88 -13.51 4.07
C GLU A 348 -9.20 -15.00 4.01
N PHE A 349 -8.22 -15.84 3.65
CA PHE A 349 -8.40 -17.28 3.59
C PHE A 349 -8.82 -17.85 4.94
N MET A 350 -8.14 -17.45 6.02
CA MET A 350 -8.46 -17.85 7.39
C MET A 350 -9.92 -17.58 7.75
N GLY A 351 -10.43 -16.39 7.43
CA GLY A 351 -11.83 -16.04 7.65
C GLY A 351 -12.80 -16.77 6.72
N ALA A 352 -12.36 -17.06 5.49
CA ALA A 352 -13.15 -17.71 4.46
C ALA A 352 -13.37 -19.21 4.72
N LEU A 353 -12.46 -19.91 5.40
CA LEU A 353 -12.51 -21.37 5.63
C LEU A 353 -13.88 -21.90 6.11
N ARG A 354 -14.59 -21.11 6.94
CA ARG A 354 -15.91 -21.48 7.48
C ARG A 354 -17.09 -21.19 6.54
N LYS A 355 -16.81 -20.71 5.34
CA LYS A 355 -17.79 -20.33 4.32
C LYS A 355 -17.76 -21.32 3.17
N THR A 356 -18.83 -21.31 2.40
CA THR A 356 -19.04 -22.18 1.23
C THR A 356 -19.56 -21.36 0.05
N GLY A 357 -19.39 -21.90 -1.16
CA GLY A 357 -19.86 -21.29 -2.41
C GLY A 357 -19.39 -19.84 -2.57
N GLU A 358 -20.31 -18.95 -2.91
CA GLU A 358 -20.00 -17.53 -3.16
C GLU A 358 -19.41 -16.82 -1.93
N HIS A 359 -19.87 -17.16 -0.72
CA HIS A 359 -19.35 -16.58 0.52
C HIS A 359 -17.91 -17.01 0.83
N PHE A 360 -17.46 -18.13 0.26
CA PHE A 360 -16.05 -18.53 0.28
C PHE A 360 -15.29 -17.74 -0.80
N LEU A 361 -15.69 -17.90 -2.06
CA LEU A 361 -14.96 -17.36 -3.22
C LEU A 361 -14.80 -15.83 -3.18
N ASN A 362 -15.81 -15.10 -2.70
CA ASN A 362 -15.82 -13.63 -2.66
C ASN A 362 -15.84 -13.09 -1.22
N TYR A 363 -15.17 -13.79 -0.30
CA TYR A 363 -15.15 -13.46 1.12
C TYR A 363 -14.69 -12.02 1.42
N LEU A 364 -15.50 -11.28 2.18
CA LEU A 364 -15.19 -9.94 2.68
C LEU A 364 -14.72 -10.00 4.14
N LEU A 365 -13.56 -9.40 4.44
CA LEU A 365 -13.09 -9.29 5.82
C LEU A 365 -13.99 -8.39 6.66
N ARG A 366 -14.14 -8.72 7.94
CA ARG A 366 -14.90 -7.90 8.90
C ARG A 366 -14.36 -6.48 8.99
N SER A 367 -13.04 -6.31 9.07
CA SER A 367 -12.40 -4.99 9.14
C SER A 367 -12.69 -4.14 7.90
N GLU A 368 -12.74 -4.76 6.71
CA GLU A 368 -13.08 -4.08 5.46
C GLU A 368 -14.56 -3.68 5.42
N ARG A 369 -15.44 -4.56 5.88
CA ARG A 369 -16.87 -4.26 6.04
C ARG A 369 -17.06 -3.08 7.00
N ASP A 370 -16.40 -3.10 8.15
CA ASP A 370 -16.47 -2.04 9.16
C ASP A 370 -15.90 -0.71 8.60
N TYR A 371 -14.81 -0.78 7.84
CA TYR A 371 -14.25 0.37 7.12
C TYR A 371 -15.26 0.98 6.13
N ARG A 372 -15.91 0.15 5.30
CA ARG A 372 -16.95 0.59 4.35
C ARG A 372 -18.10 1.30 5.08
N ILE A 373 -18.60 0.71 6.16
CA ILE A 373 -19.65 1.29 7.01
C ILE A 373 -19.23 2.65 7.57
N ASN A 374 -18.03 2.74 8.15
CA ASN A 374 -17.55 3.95 8.81
C ASN A 374 -17.28 5.08 7.80
N THR A 375 -16.71 4.75 6.63
CA THR A 375 -16.55 5.70 5.53
C THR A 375 -17.90 6.29 5.11
N PHE A 376 -18.92 5.44 4.96
CA PHE A 376 -20.26 5.89 4.60
C PHE A 376 -20.88 6.78 5.68
N LYS A 377 -20.78 6.39 6.96
CA LYS A 377 -21.27 7.20 8.10
C LYS A 377 -20.66 8.60 8.10
N TRP A 378 -19.34 8.68 7.94
CA TRP A 378 -18.63 9.95 7.90
C TRP A 378 -19.09 10.85 6.75
N GLN A 379 -19.45 10.27 5.60
CA GLN A 379 -20.04 11.03 4.50
C GLN A 379 -21.42 11.58 4.86
N LEU A 380 -22.29 10.76 5.45
CA LEU A 380 -23.65 11.17 5.86
C LEU A 380 -23.64 12.32 6.88
N GLU A 381 -22.70 12.29 7.83
CA GLU A 381 -22.55 13.33 8.85
C GLU A 381 -22.30 14.72 8.24
N ARG A 382 -21.65 14.78 7.07
CA ARG A 382 -21.37 16.03 6.36
C ARG A 382 -22.56 16.57 5.56
N THR A 383 -23.55 15.72 5.30
CA THR A 383 -24.73 16.05 4.48
C THR A 383 -25.84 16.75 5.28
N SER A 384 -25.75 16.81 6.62
CA SER A 384 -26.75 17.44 7.50
C SER A 384 -28.18 16.97 7.21
N LEU A 385 -28.44 15.68 7.42
CA LEU A 385 -29.75 15.07 7.13
C LEU A 385 -30.87 15.58 8.08
N PRO A 386 -32.10 15.79 7.57
CA PRO A 386 -33.24 16.18 8.39
C PRO A 386 -33.62 15.13 9.44
N LYS A 387 -34.22 15.58 10.55
CA LYS A 387 -34.78 14.71 11.60
C LYS A 387 -35.88 13.80 11.06
N GLY A 388 -35.95 12.57 11.56
CA GLY A 388 -36.94 11.59 11.12
C GLY A 388 -36.56 10.82 9.85
N LEU A 389 -35.29 10.90 9.44
CA LEU A 389 -34.71 10.01 8.43
C LEU A 389 -33.82 8.96 9.09
N GLN A 390 -33.91 7.73 8.59
CA GLN A 390 -32.95 6.67 8.87
C GLN A 390 -32.37 6.18 7.56
N VAL A 391 -31.08 5.86 7.58
CA VAL A 391 -30.37 5.36 6.39
C VAL A 391 -29.70 4.03 6.75
N TYR A 392 -29.87 3.05 5.88
CA TYR A 392 -29.32 1.70 6.01
C TYR A 392 -28.52 1.34 4.77
N LEU A 393 -27.42 0.62 4.98
CA LEU A 393 -26.68 -0.06 3.93
C LEU A 393 -27.01 -1.55 3.95
N PHE A 394 -27.04 -2.18 2.78
CA PHE A 394 -27.20 -3.62 2.65
C PHE A 394 -26.56 -4.14 1.35
N GLY A 395 -26.87 -5.38 1.00
CA GLY A 395 -26.55 -5.91 -0.33
C GLY A 395 -25.11 -6.41 -0.47
N SER A 396 -24.62 -6.43 -1.72
CA SER A 396 -23.33 -7.00 -2.09
C SER A 396 -22.16 -6.26 -1.44
N TYR A 397 -22.26 -4.92 -1.34
CA TYR A 397 -21.27 -4.02 -0.76
C TYR A 397 -20.83 -4.38 0.66
N LEU A 398 -21.71 -4.99 1.47
CA LEU A 398 -21.41 -5.39 2.85
C LEU A 398 -21.14 -6.89 3.02
N ARG A 399 -21.13 -7.68 1.94
CA ARG A 399 -20.95 -9.14 1.99
C ARG A 399 -19.84 -9.67 1.12
N ARG A 400 -19.46 -8.93 0.08
CA ARG A 400 -18.54 -9.38 -0.97
C ARG A 400 -17.28 -8.52 -1.04
N LYS A 401 -16.15 -9.15 -1.32
CA LYS A 401 -14.89 -8.44 -1.59
C LYS A 401 -15.06 -7.57 -2.84
N LEU A 402 -15.40 -8.21 -3.97
CA LEU A 402 -15.79 -7.56 -5.21
C LEU A 402 -17.30 -7.32 -5.23
N TYR A 403 -17.70 -6.09 -5.50
CA TYR A 403 -19.09 -5.65 -5.57
C TYR A 403 -19.27 -4.73 -6.79
N GLU A 404 -20.48 -4.68 -7.34
CA GLU A 404 -20.80 -3.84 -8.50
C GLU A 404 -21.59 -2.59 -8.11
N ASP A 405 -22.42 -2.74 -7.08
CA ASP A 405 -23.40 -1.76 -6.62
C ASP A 405 -23.29 -1.48 -5.11
N ILE A 406 -23.83 -0.33 -4.71
CA ILE A 406 -24.09 0.01 -3.32
C ILE A 406 -25.61 0.17 -3.15
N ASP A 407 -26.18 -0.69 -2.32
CA ASP A 407 -27.59 -0.66 -1.99
C ASP A 407 -27.85 0.12 -0.69
N VAL A 408 -28.73 1.11 -0.77
CA VAL A 408 -29.09 1.99 0.36
C VAL A 408 -30.59 2.01 0.54
N VAL A 409 -31.06 1.89 1.78
CA VAL A 409 -32.46 2.15 2.14
C VAL A 409 -32.55 3.47 2.90
N ILE A 410 -33.43 4.36 2.44
CA ILE A 410 -33.79 5.60 3.13
C ILE A 410 -35.20 5.44 3.67
N VAL A 411 -35.34 5.54 4.99
CA VAL A 411 -36.61 5.37 5.71
C VAL A 411 -37.03 6.71 6.29
N TYR A 412 -38.22 7.18 5.92
CA TYR A 412 -38.80 8.41 6.49
C TYR A 412 -39.90 8.09 7.50
N SER A 413 -39.96 8.85 8.60
CA SER A 413 -40.97 8.68 9.65
C SER A 413 -42.10 9.71 9.61
N ASN A 414 -41.99 10.77 8.80
CA ASN A 414 -42.98 11.83 8.69
C ASN A 414 -42.94 12.52 7.31
N LEU A 415 -43.95 13.34 7.01
CA LEU A 415 -44.08 14.04 5.72
C LEU A 415 -42.93 15.04 5.46
N GLN A 416 -42.46 15.75 6.48
CA GLN A 416 -41.34 16.69 6.33
C GLN A 416 -40.04 15.97 5.94
N ALA A 417 -39.80 14.80 6.51
CA ALA A 417 -38.68 13.93 6.15
C ALA A 417 -38.85 13.39 4.73
N LYS A 418 -40.08 13.00 4.34
CA LYS A 418 -40.41 12.55 2.97
C LYS A 418 -40.06 13.61 1.92
N ASP A 419 -40.45 14.86 2.15
CA ASP A 419 -40.18 15.98 1.24
C ASP A 419 -38.68 16.27 1.07
N ALA A 420 -37.85 15.83 2.02
CA ALA A 420 -36.40 15.97 1.96
C ALA A 420 -35.69 14.82 1.23
N VAL A 421 -36.35 13.68 0.99
CA VAL A 421 -35.70 12.47 0.48
C VAL A 421 -35.11 12.65 -0.91
N GLU A 422 -35.78 13.35 -1.81
CA GLU A 422 -35.28 13.57 -3.18
C GLU A 422 -33.94 14.30 -3.17
N ARG A 423 -33.87 15.43 -2.44
CA ARG A 423 -32.64 16.19 -2.25
C ARG A 423 -31.53 15.35 -1.61
N VAL A 424 -31.86 14.58 -0.57
CA VAL A 424 -30.89 13.69 0.09
C VAL A 424 -30.39 12.61 -0.87
N SER A 425 -31.27 12.05 -1.69
CA SER A 425 -30.94 11.02 -2.67
C SER A 425 -30.00 11.54 -3.76
N GLU A 426 -30.19 12.79 -4.21
CA GLU A 426 -29.29 13.44 -5.15
C GLU A 426 -27.89 13.66 -4.57
N ILE A 427 -27.81 14.12 -3.32
CA ILE A 427 -26.53 14.32 -2.63
C ILE A 427 -25.81 12.98 -2.42
N LEU A 428 -26.52 11.94 -2.00
CA LEU A 428 -25.93 10.61 -1.85
C LEU A 428 -25.42 10.08 -3.18
N LYS A 429 -26.21 10.21 -4.25
CA LYS A 429 -25.76 9.83 -5.59
C LYS A 429 -24.54 10.64 -6.02
N SER A 430 -24.46 11.94 -5.75
CA SER A 430 -23.28 12.73 -6.12
C SER A 430 -22.03 12.33 -5.34
N ASP A 431 -22.16 12.11 -4.04
CA ASP A 431 -21.03 11.85 -3.14
C ASP A 431 -20.48 10.43 -3.29
N LEU A 432 -21.34 9.48 -3.63
CA LEU A 432 -20.99 8.06 -3.76
C LEU A 432 -20.63 7.64 -5.18
N ARG A 433 -20.84 8.52 -6.19
CA ARG A 433 -20.55 8.23 -7.62
C ARG A 433 -19.12 7.75 -7.89
N ARG A 434 -18.17 8.08 -7.00
CA ARG A 434 -16.77 7.65 -7.11
C ARG A 434 -16.47 6.30 -6.47
N GLN A 435 -17.40 5.73 -5.70
CA GLN A 435 -17.18 4.53 -4.88
C GLN A 435 -17.76 3.25 -5.48
N ALA A 436 -18.71 3.35 -6.41
CA ALA A 436 -19.33 2.21 -7.07
C ALA A 436 -19.77 2.57 -8.48
N LYS A 437 -19.86 1.55 -9.35
CA LYS A 437 -20.39 1.69 -10.71
C LYS A 437 -21.87 2.09 -10.68
N LYS A 438 -22.59 1.62 -9.67
CA LYS A 438 -24.03 1.84 -9.50
C LYS A 438 -24.39 2.06 -8.03
N ILE A 439 -25.40 2.90 -7.79
CA ILE A 439 -25.97 3.13 -6.45
C ILE A 439 -27.48 2.96 -6.57
N ASP A 440 -28.02 1.99 -5.85
CA ASP A 440 -29.44 1.68 -5.83
C ASP A 440 -30.04 2.21 -4.51
N LEU A 441 -30.98 3.14 -4.64
CA LEU A 441 -31.67 3.75 -3.51
C LEU A 441 -33.09 3.22 -3.43
N THR A 442 -33.42 2.59 -2.30
CA THR A 442 -34.80 2.22 -1.94
C THR A 442 -35.34 3.23 -0.94
N ILE A 443 -36.44 3.88 -1.27
CA ILE A 443 -37.09 4.88 -0.43
C ILE A 443 -38.40 4.29 0.08
N CYS A 444 -38.63 4.32 1.39
CA CYS A 444 -39.83 3.77 1.98
C CYS A 444 -40.21 4.48 3.30
N SER A 445 -41.47 4.36 3.70
CA SER A 445 -41.93 4.77 5.02
C SER A 445 -41.44 3.79 6.10
N ALA A 446 -41.48 4.20 7.37
CA ALA A 446 -41.17 3.30 8.49
C ALA A 446 -42.07 2.05 8.54
N GLU A 447 -43.32 2.15 8.06
CA GLU A 447 -44.27 1.05 7.98
C GLU A 447 -43.89 0.06 6.87
N GLU A 448 -43.59 0.59 5.67
CA GLU A 448 -43.12 -0.20 4.53
C GLU A 448 -41.79 -0.90 4.84
N PHE A 449 -40.88 -0.20 5.51
CA PHE A 449 -39.60 -0.75 5.96
C PHE A 449 -39.80 -1.94 6.92
N SER A 450 -40.76 -1.83 7.85
CA SER A 450 -41.06 -2.91 8.81
C SER A 450 -41.64 -4.15 8.15
N ALA A 451 -42.26 -4.01 6.97
CA ALA A 451 -42.78 -5.11 6.17
C ALA A 451 -41.78 -5.63 5.11
N MET A 452 -40.62 -4.98 4.97
CA MET A 452 -39.63 -5.31 3.94
C MET A 452 -38.98 -6.67 4.21
N LYS A 453 -38.86 -7.48 3.17
CA LYS A 453 -38.12 -8.75 3.21
C LYS A 453 -36.99 -8.71 2.20
N LEU A 454 -35.77 -8.89 2.71
CA LEU A 454 -34.58 -8.97 1.87
C LEU A 454 -34.19 -10.42 1.66
N THR A 455 -33.79 -10.76 0.43
CA THR A 455 -33.22 -12.08 0.11
C THR A 455 -32.00 -12.38 0.96
N ASN A 456 -31.24 -11.34 1.31
CA ASN A 456 -30.09 -11.43 2.19
C ASN A 456 -30.17 -10.29 3.20
N ASP A 457 -30.58 -10.61 4.44
CA ASP A 457 -30.74 -9.61 5.47
C ASP A 457 -29.40 -9.31 6.18
N ASN A 458 -28.71 -8.31 5.66
CA ASN A 458 -27.48 -7.75 6.23
C ASN A 458 -27.62 -6.24 6.49
N LEU A 459 -28.86 -5.78 6.71
CA LEU A 459 -29.17 -4.38 6.95
C LEU A 459 -28.31 -3.82 8.08
N THR A 460 -27.59 -2.75 7.76
CA THR A 460 -26.73 -2.06 8.70
C THR A 460 -27.16 -0.61 8.77
N LYS A 461 -27.71 -0.21 9.91
CA LYS A 461 -28.07 1.19 10.16
C LYS A 461 -26.81 2.04 10.18
N VAL A 462 -26.74 3.01 9.28
CA VAL A 462 -25.63 3.97 9.17
C VAL A 462 -26.01 5.35 9.66
N TYR A 463 -27.29 5.70 9.69
CA TYR A 463 -27.77 6.97 10.23
C TYR A 463 -29.16 6.83 10.84
N ALA A 464 -29.41 7.60 11.90
CA ALA A 464 -30.73 7.85 12.45
C ALA A 464 -30.73 9.20 13.19
N SER A 465 -31.81 9.98 13.05
CA SER A 465 -32.01 11.25 13.78
C SER A 465 -33.43 11.48 14.24
#